data_AF-A0A0D0FRY7-F1
#
_entry.id   AF-A0A0D0FRY7-F1
#
_cell.length_a   1.000
_cell.length_b   1.000
_cell.length_c   1.000
_cell.angle_alpha   90.00
_cell.angle_beta   90.00
_cell.angle_gamma   90.00
#
_symmetry.space_group_name_H-M   'P 1'
#
loop_
_entity.id
_entity.type
_entity.pdbx_description
1 polymer ?
#
loop_
_entity_poly.entity_id
_entity_poly.type
_entity_poly.pdbx_seq_one_letter_code
_entity_poly.pdbx_strand_id
1 'polypeptide(L)'
;MKHKLNILAIALALSTSSAYAVSTCDTMPTKQQQNNCWSNVITDEYQQADEYVIAVEESKKVPAVVKAQVEAKRQEIAPAANHDCRKDSLGYPENACLINHIQRFKEFTYQKTSKYGVRDKRLD
;
A
#
# COMPACT_ATOMS: atom_id res chain seq x y z
N MET A 1 -32.76 23.67 29.27
CA MET A 1 -32.88 22.98 27.96
C MET A 1 -31.46 22.61 27.51
N LYS A 2 -31.21 21.33 27.19
CA LYS A 2 -29.86 20.79 26.93
C LYS A 2 -29.46 21.04 25.46
N HIS A 3 -28.36 21.75 25.22
CA HIS A 3 -27.72 21.79 23.90
C HIS A 3 -27.00 20.47 23.66
N LYS A 4 -27.44 19.71 22.65
CA LYS A 4 -26.73 18.53 22.15
C LYS A 4 -25.69 19.00 21.13
N LEU A 5 -24.42 18.92 21.49
CA LEU A 5 -23.30 19.09 20.57
C LEU A 5 -23.17 17.78 19.78
N ASN A 6 -23.64 17.76 18.53
CA ASN A 6 -23.46 16.61 17.65
C ASN A 6 -22.04 16.69 17.06
N ILE A 7 -21.11 15.93 17.62
CA ILE A 7 -19.78 15.70 17.04
C ILE A 7 -19.98 14.75 15.85
N LEU A 8 -19.93 15.29 14.63
CA LEU A 8 -19.88 14.49 13.41
C LEU A 8 -18.44 13.98 13.23
N ALA A 9 -18.10 12.87 13.89
CA ALA A 9 -16.86 12.16 13.64
C ALA A 9 -17.05 11.27 12.41
N ILE A 10 -16.68 11.77 11.23
CA ILE A 10 -16.53 10.95 10.03
C ILE A 10 -15.16 10.27 10.12
N ALA A 11 -15.09 9.19 10.90
CA ALA A 11 -13.99 8.24 10.80
C ALA A 11 -14.26 7.34 9.59
N LEU A 12 -13.88 7.79 8.40
CA LEU A 12 -13.83 6.95 7.21
C LEU A 12 -12.64 6.00 7.37
N ALA A 13 -12.85 4.90 8.12
CA ALA A 13 -12.02 3.72 8.00
C ALA A 13 -12.32 3.09 6.63
N LEU A 14 -11.72 3.67 5.60
CA LEU A 14 -11.77 3.17 4.24
C LEU A 14 -10.82 1.97 4.17
N SER A 15 -11.36 0.78 4.41
CA SER A 15 -10.78 -0.46 3.87
C SER A 15 -10.96 -0.45 2.34
N THR A 16 -10.30 0.50 1.69
CA THR A 16 -10.32 0.62 0.23
C THR A 16 -9.38 -0.43 -0.32
N SER A 17 -9.95 -1.44 -0.94
CA SER A 17 -9.22 -2.21 -1.94
C SER A 17 -8.56 -1.22 -2.91
N SER A 18 -7.27 -1.41 -3.18
CA SER A 18 -6.42 -0.50 -3.97
C SER A 18 -7.07 -0.01 -5.27
N ALA A 19 -7.83 -0.86 -5.96
CA ALA A 19 -8.58 -0.49 -7.16
C ALA A 19 -9.66 0.60 -6.94
N TYR A 20 -10.38 0.57 -5.81
CA TYR A 20 -11.39 1.58 -5.49
C TYR A 20 -10.75 2.89 -5.03
N ALA A 21 -9.64 2.82 -4.30
CA ALA A 21 -8.86 4.01 -3.95
C ALA A 21 -8.33 4.73 -5.20
N VAL A 22 -7.78 3.98 -6.17
CA VAL A 22 -7.29 4.51 -7.45
C VAL A 22 -8.39 5.29 -8.19
N SER A 23 -9.55 4.67 -8.42
CA SER A 23 -10.65 5.35 -9.13
C SER A 23 -11.21 6.56 -8.39
N THR A 24 -11.18 6.53 -7.06
CA THR A 24 -11.70 7.61 -6.21
C THR A 24 -10.75 8.80 -6.20
N CYS A 25 -9.44 8.58 -6.11
CA CYS A 25 -8.47 9.68 -6.11
C CYS A 25 -8.45 10.42 -7.44
N ASP A 26 -8.55 9.71 -8.57
CA ASP A 26 -8.53 10.34 -9.90
C ASP A 26 -9.77 11.17 -10.23
N THR A 27 -10.88 10.90 -9.54
CA THR A 27 -12.15 11.62 -9.73
C THR A 27 -12.37 12.73 -8.71
N MET A 28 -11.37 13.03 -7.86
CA MET A 28 -11.44 14.14 -6.91
C MET A 28 -11.63 15.48 -7.64
N PRO A 29 -12.50 16.38 -7.14
CA PRO A 29 -12.92 17.56 -7.90
C PRO A 29 -11.86 18.66 -8.02
N THR A 30 -10.81 18.63 -7.20
CA THR A 30 -9.70 19.59 -7.28
C THR A 30 -8.35 18.88 -7.29
N LYS A 31 -7.35 19.47 -7.94
CA LYS A 31 -5.97 18.93 -7.95
C LYS A 31 -5.40 18.77 -6.54
N GLN A 32 -5.72 19.67 -5.62
CA GLN A 32 -5.27 19.57 -4.23
C GLN A 32 -5.88 18.36 -3.52
N GLN A 33 -7.18 18.10 -3.70
CA GLN A 33 -7.82 16.91 -3.14
C GLN A 33 -7.32 15.62 -3.79
N GLN A 34 -7.10 15.63 -5.10
CA GLN A 34 -6.50 14.51 -5.83
C GLN A 34 -5.11 14.18 -5.29
N ASN A 35 -4.23 15.19 -5.15
CA ASN A 35 -2.88 15.01 -4.63
C ASN A 35 -2.89 14.50 -3.19
N ASN A 36 -3.75 15.06 -2.32
CA ASN A 36 -3.87 14.61 -0.94
C ASN A 36 -4.38 13.16 -0.86
N CYS A 37 -5.36 12.80 -1.69
CA CYS A 37 -5.88 11.43 -1.77
C CYS A 37 -4.77 10.46 -2.16
N TRP A 38 -4.06 10.76 -3.25
CA TRP A 38 -2.96 9.92 -3.72
C TRP A 38 -1.81 9.81 -2.71
N SER A 39 -1.44 10.92 -2.07
CA SER A 39 -0.42 10.93 -1.01
C SER A 39 -0.78 9.99 0.13
N ASN A 40 -2.03 10.01 0.59
CA ASN A 40 -2.51 9.14 1.66
C ASN A 40 -2.51 7.67 1.23
N VAL A 41 -3.05 7.37 0.05
CA VAL A 41 -3.12 5.99 -0.48
C VAL A 41 -1.72 5.40 -0.66
N ILE A 42 -0.78 6.15 -1.26
CA ILE A 42 0.59 5.68 -1.45
C ILE A 42 1.28 5.43 -0.11
N THR A 43 1.09 6.34 0.85
CA THR A 43 1.66 6.20 2.21
C THR A 43 1.15 4.95 2.90
N ASP A 44 -0.16 4.73 2.88
CA ASP A 44 -0.81 3.56 3.48
C ASP A 44 -0.33 2.26 2.83
N GLU A 45 -0.26 2.22 1.50
CA GLU A 45 0.16 1.04 0.76
C GLU A 45 1.61 0.64 1.05
N TYR A 46 2.50 1.62 1.18
CA TYR A 46 3.87 1.38 1.63
C TYR A 46 3.91 0.90 3.08
N GLN A 47 3.14 1.51 3.98
CA GLN A 47 3.08 1.08 5.38
C GLN A 47 2.62 -0.38 5.48
N GLN A 48 1.56 -0.76 4.76
CA GLN A 48 1.09 -2.14 4.74
C GLN A 48 2.14 -3.11 4.16
N ALA A 49 2.90 -2.69 3.15
CA ALA A 49 4.01 -3.47 2.62
C ALA A 49 5.10 -3.69 3.67
N ASP A 50 5.45 -2.65 4.42
CA ASP A 50 6.44 -2.70 5.51
C ASP A 50 5.96 -3.59 6.67
N GLU A 51 4.69 -3.49 7.05
CA GLU A 51 4.08 -4.39 8.03
C GLU A 51 4.11 -5.85 7.59
N TYR A 52 4.01 -6.12 6.27
CA TYR A 52 4.14 -7.47 5.76
C TYR A 52 5.59 -7.98 5.90
N VAL A 53 6.58 -7.15 5.58
CA VAL A 53 8.00 -7.49 5.84
C VAL A 53 8.21 -7.81 7.32
N ILE A 54 7.71 -6.97 8.23
CA ILE A 54 7.84 -7.17 9.68
C ILE A 54 7.24 -8.52 10.09
N ALA A 55 6.02 -8.85 9.64
CA ALA A 55 5.39 -10.14 9.95
C ALA A 55 6.21 -11.36 9.45
N VAL A 56 6.90 -11.20 8.31
CA VAL A 56 7.79 -12.23 7.75
C VAL A 56 9.07 -12.34 8.58
N GLU A 57 9.67 -11.22 8.96
CA GLU A 57 10.88 -11.16 9.79
C GLU A 57 10.66 -11.73 11.20
N GLU A 58 9.53 -11.44 11.82
CA GLU A 58 9.17 -11.94 13.15
C GLU A 58 8.84 -13.44 13.16
N SER A 59 8.47 -14.00 12.00
CA SER A 59 8.14 -15.42 11.92
C SER A 59 9.36 -16.30 12.14
N LYS A 60 9.28 -17.17 13.15
CA LYS A 60 10.28 -18.22 13.41
C LYS A 60 10.22 -19.38 12.40
N LYS A 61 9.13 -19.46 11.62
CA LYS A 61 8.88 -20.56 10.67
C LYS A 61 9.40 -20.26 9.27
N VAL A 62 9.59 -18.99 8.93
CA VAL A 62 10.09 -18.58 7.61
C VAL A 62 11.62 -18.73 7.57
N PRO A 63 12.19 -19.46 6.59
CA PRO A 63 13.64 -19.57 6.45
C PRO A 63 14.30 -18.22 6.13
N ALA A 64 15.53 -18.01 6.61
CA ALA A 64 16.28 -16.76 6.40
C ALA A 64 16.43 -16.38 4.90
N VAL A 65 16.57 -17.36 4.01
CA VAL A 65 16.63 -17.10 2.56
C VAL A 65 15.33 -16.51 2.02
N VAL A 66 14.18 -16.91 2.56
CA VAL A 66 12.87 -16.37 2.15
C VAL A 66 12.69 -14.95 2.70
N LYS A 67 13.12 -14.71 3.94
CA LYS A 67 13.14 -13.37 4.55
C LYS A 67 13.96 -12.38 3.70
N ALA A 68 15.19 -12.76 3.36
CA ALA A 68 16.06 -11.96 2.50
C ALA A 68 15.44 -11.71 1.10
N GLN A 69 14.74 -12.69 0.52
CA GLN A 69 14.04 -12.50 -0.76
C GLN A 69 12.88 -11.50 -0.64
N VAL A 70 12.11 -11.54 0.45
CA VAL A 70 11.02 -10.59 0.71
C VAL A 70 11.58 -9.18 0.89
N GLU A 71 12.62 -9.01 1.71
CA GLU A 71 13.27 -7.71 1.92
C GLU A 71 13.87 -7.15 0.61
N ALA A 72 14.60 -7.97 -0.14
CA ALA A 72 15.11 -7.55 -1.45
C ALA A 72 13.97 -7.13 -2.39
N LYS A 73 12.85 -7.87 -2.41
CA LYS A 73 11.71 -7.52 -3.24
C LYS A 73 11.03 -6.22 -2.80
N ARG A 74 11.01 -5.94 -1.49
CA ARG A 74 10.50 -4.68 -0.94
C ARG A 74 11.34 -3.49 -1.40
N GLN A 75 12.65 -3.65 -1.43
CA GLN A 75 13.59 -2.62 -1.88
C GLN A 75 13.51 -2.37 -3.40
N GLU A 76 13.06 -3.37 -4.18
CA GLU A 76 12.88 -3.25 -5.63
C GLU A 76 11.65 -2.42 -6.04
N ILE A 77 10.67 -2.18 -5.17
CA ILE A 77 9.39 -1.50 -5.54
C ILE A 77 9.66 -0.15 -6.20
N ALA A 78 10.38 0.73 -5.52
CA ALA A 78 10.65 2.08 -6.01
C ALA A 78 11.51 2.11 -7.28
N PRO A 79 12.67 1.41 -7.38
CA PRO A 79 13.44 1.39 -8.61
C PRO A 79 12.70 0.73 -9.78
N ALA A 80 11.94 -0.34 -9.54
CA ALA A 80 11.14 -0.99 -10.58
C ALA A 80 10.02 -0.07 -11.09
N ALA A 81 9.25 0.55 -10.19
CA ALA A 81 8.24 1.53 -10.58
C ALA A 81 8.87 2.74 -11.28
N ASN A 82 10.07 3.15 -10.88
CA ASN A 82 10.79 4.22 -11.53
C ASN A 82 11.21 3.91 -12.96
N HIS A 83 11.50 2.65 -13.26
CA HIS A 83 11.86 2.19 -14.60
C HIS A 83 10.63 1.91 -15.46
N ASP A 84 9.63 1.21 -14.91
CA ASP A 84 8.51 0.64 -15.67
C ASP A 84 7.33 1.61 -15.85
N CYS A 85 7.14 2.54 -14.90
CA CYS A 85 6.00 3.45 -14.93
C CYS A 85 6.29 4.72 -15.74
N ARG A 86 5.26 5.20 -16.45
CA ARG A 86 5.27 6.55 -17.03
C ARG A 86 5.51 7.58 -15.93
N LYS A 87 6.29 8.62 -16.25
CA LYS A 87 6.55 9.73 -15.34
C LYS A 87 5.46 10.80 -15.42
N ASP A 88 5.09 11.36 -14.27
CA ASP A 88 4.25 12.54 -14.18
C ASP A 88 5.03 13.83 -14.49
N SER A 89 4.37 14.99 -14.37
CA SER A 89 4.99 16.29 -14.63
C SER A 89 6.15 16.65 -13.69
N LEU A 90 6.30 15.94 -12.58
CA LEU A 90 7.35 16.14 -11.58
C LEU A 90 8.45 15.07 -11.67
N GLY A 91 8.34 14.13 -12.62
CA GLY A 91 9.30 13.05 -12.81
C GLY A 91 9.07 11.82 -11.91
N TYR A 92 7.96 11.78 -11.16
CA TYR A 92 7.60 10.63 -10.32
C TYR A 92 6.84 9.57 -11.13
N PRO A 93 6.93 8.28 -10.76
CA PRO A 93 6.07 7.24 -11.31
C PRO A 93 4.60 7.63 -11.18
N GLU A 94 3.82 7.36 -12.22
CA GLU A 94 2.37 7.50 -12.16
C GLU A 94 1.78 6.67 -11.01
N ASN A 95 0.90 7.29 -10.22
CA ASN A 95 0.45 6.76 -8.93
C ASN A 95 -0.18 5.37 -9.04
N ALA A 96 -1.08 5.13 -10.00
CA ALA A 96 -1.74 3.83 -10.11
C ALA A 96 -0.75 2.73 -10.51
N CYS A 97 0.23 3.06 -11.36
CA CYS A 97 1.32 2.15 -11.70
C CYS A 97 2.18 1.83 -10.46
N LEU A 98 2.58 2.83 -9.66
CA LEU A 98 3.32 2.60 -8.41
C LEU A 98 2.57 1.67 -7.45
N ILE A 99 1.27 1.90 -7.26
CA ILE A 99 0.40 1.06 -6.42
C ILE A 99 0.40 -0.39 -6.92
N ASN A 100 0.41 -0.60 -8.24
CA ASN A 100 0.50 -1.95 -8.81
C ASN A 100 1.81 -2.66 -8.42
N HIS A 101 2.94 -1.94 -8.39
CA HIS A 101 4.22 -2.53 -7.94
C HIS A 101 4.17 -2.92 -6.45
N ILE A 102 3.53 -2.11 -5.59
CA ILE A 102 3.34 -2.43 -4.18
C ILE A 102 2.45 -3.67 -4.02
N GLN A 103 1.36 -3.75 -4.77
CA GLN A 103 0.43 -4.89 -4.74
C GLN A 103 1.09 -6.19 -5.22
N ARG A 104 1.92 -6.12 -6.27
CA ARG A 104 2.74 -7.26 -6.72
C ARG A 104 3.73 -7.73 -5.65
N PHE A 105 4.30 -6.81 -4.87
CA PHE A 105 5.13 -7.18 -3.72
C PHE A 105 4.31 -7.94 -2.67
N LYS A 106 3.11 -7.46 -2.30
CA LYS A 106 2.23 -8.14 -1.33
C LYS A 106 1.87 -9.55 -1.81
N GLU A 107 1.57 -9.71 -3.10
CA GLU A 107 1.31 -11.01 -3.73
C GLU A 107 2.54 -11.94 -3.65
N PHE A 108 3.72 -11.45 -4.04
CA PHE A 108 4.96 -12.21 -3.94
C PHE A 108 5.22 -12.70 -2.51
N THR A 109 5.05 -11.82 -1.53
CA THR A 109 5.27 -12.14 -0.12
C THR A 109 4.30 -13.21 0.35
N TYR A 110 3.02 -13.13 0.00
CA TYR A 110 2.03 -14.17 0.27
C TYR A 110 2.43 -15.53 -0.33
N GLN A 111 2.79 -15.55 -1.61
CA GLN A 111 3.19 -16.78 -2.30
C GLN A 111 4.41 -17.44 -1.64
N LYS A 112 5.36 -16.64 -1.16
CA LYS A 112 6.57 -17.14 -0.49
C LYS A 112 6.31 -17.62 0.93
N THR A 113 5.34 -17.03 1.64
CA THR A 113 5.27 -17.13 3.10
C THR A 113 4.01 -17.79 3.66
N SER A 114 2.95 -17.91 2.86
CA SER A 114 1.67 -18.54 3.27
C SER A 114 1.85 -19.95 3.83
N LYS A 115 2.69 -20.77 3.20
CA LYS A 115 3.01 -22.14 3.66
C LYS A 115 3.72 -22.20 5.03
N TYR A 116 4.30 -21.08 5.48
CA TYR A 116 4.92 -20.96 6.80
C TYR A 116 3.98 -20.35 7.85
N GLY A 117 2.72 -20.07 7.47
CA GLY A 117 1.69 -19.56 8.37
C GLY A 117 1.76 -18.06 8.64
N VAL A 118 2.44 -17.29 7.78
CA VAL A 118 2.36 -15.81 7.84
C VAL A 118 0.97 -15.38 7.35
N ARG A 119 0.33 -14.46 8.09
CA ARG A 119 -1.00 -13.94 7.73
C ARG A 119 -0.97 -13.31 6.35
N ASP A 120 -2.03 -13.52 5.57
CA ASP A 120 -2.25 -12.80 4.32
C ASP A 120 -2.54 -11.32 4.64
N LYS A 121 -1.70 -10.41 4.12
CA LYS A 121 -1.84 -8.95 4.28
C LYS A 121 -2.09 -8.25 2.94
N ARG A 122 -2.55 -8.97 1.90
CA ARG A 122 -2.84 -8.38 0.58
C ARG A 122 -4.09 -7.49 0.57
N LEU A 123 -5.00 -7.72 1.51
CA LEU A 123 -6.31 -7.05 1.60
C LEU A 123 -6.48 -6.26 2.90
N ASP A 124 -5.39 -6.09 3.66
CA ASP A 124 -5.41 -5.37 4.94
C ASP A 124 -5.66 -3.86 4.73
#